data_AF-A0A930AGW8-F1
#
_entry.id   AF-A0A930AGW8-F1
#
_cell.length_a   1.000
_cell.length_b   1.000
_cell.length_c   1.000
_cell.angle_alpha   90.00
_cell.angle_beta   90.00
_cell.angle_gamma   90.00
#
_symmetry.space_group_name_H-M   'P 1'
#
loop_
_entity.id
_entity.type
_entity.pdbx_description
1 polymer ?
#
loop_
_entity_poly.entity_id
_entity_poly.type
_entity_poly.pdbx_seq_one_letter_code
_entity_poly.pdbx_strand_id
1 'polypeptide(L)' 'MRYLTAGESHGPRLTAIIEGIPAGLPLTAEDVNQDLKRRQG' A
#
# COMPACT_ATOMS: atom_id res chain seq x y z
N MET A 1 8.93 -11.03 6.43
CA MET A 1 8.06 -9.87 6.08
C MET A 1 6.62 -10.35 6.14
N ARG A 2 5.75 -9.61 6.82
CA ARG A 2 4.33 -9.94 7.00
C ARG A 2 3.50 -8.74 6.56
N TYR A 3 2.34 -8.97 5.95
CA TYR A 3 1.40 -7.91 5.63
C TYR A 3 -0.05 -8.32 5.88
N LEU A 4 -0.87 -7.32 6.16
CA LEU A 4 -2.32 -7.42 6.34
C LEU A 4 -3.01 -6.40 5.44
N THR A 5 -4.16 -6.78 4.90
CA THR A 5 -5.02 -5.90 4.11
C THR A 5 -6.41 -5.87 4.72
N ALA A 6 -7.06 -4.71 4.65
CA ALA A 6 -8.42 -4.50 5.13
C ALA A 6 -9.17 -3.52 4.24
N GLY A 7 -10.50 -3.56 4.32
CA GLY A 7 -11.40 -2.70 3.55
C GLY A 7 -12.36 -3.49 2.67
N GLU A 8 -13.44 -2.83 2.26
CA GLU A 8 -14.51 -3.40 1.45
C GLU A 8 -14.59 -2.69 0.11
N SER A 9 -15.03 -3.39 -0.95
CA SER A 9 -15.09 -2.82 -2.31
C SER A 9 -15.95 -1.55 -2.41
N HIS A 10 -17.00 -1.44 -1.59
CA HIS A 10 -17.88 -0.26 -1.51
C HIS A 10 -17.76 0.48 -0.16
N GLY A 11 -16.72 0.17 0.61
CA GLY A 11 -16.43 0.85 1.86
C GLY A 11 -15.77 2.22 1.64
N PRO A 12 -15.55 2.99 2.70
CA PRO A 12 -15.00 4.34 2.60
C PRO A 12 -13.53 4.36 2.13
N ARG A 13 -12.76 3.29 2.37
CA ARG A 13 -11.35 3.15 1.96
C ARG A 13 -10.84 1.71 2.08
N LEU A 14 -9.68 1.47 1.46
CA LEU A 14 -8.83 0.30 1.68
C LEU A 14 -7.65 0.66 2.60
N THR A 15 -7.05 -0.32 3.27
CA THR A 15 -5.90 -0.12 4.16
C THR A 15 -4.98 -1.34 4.12
N ALA A 16 -3.67 -1.14 4.21
CA ALA A 16 -2.68 -2.19 4.33
C ALA A 16 -1.67 -1.86 5.45
N ILE A 17 -1.23 -2.89 6.18
CA ILE A 17 -0.19 -2.79 7.21
C ILE A 17 0.93 -3.76 6.82
N ILE A 18 2.17 -3.29 6.84
CA ILE A 18 3.35 -4.08 6.47
C ILE A 18 4.34 -4.06 7.62
N GLU A 19 4.77 -5.25 8.06
CA GLU A 19 5.67 -5.46 9.19
C GLU A 19 7.00 -6.10 8.75
N GLY A 20 8.08 -5.70 9.44
CA GLY A 20 9.43 -6.20 9.19
C GLY A 20 10.16 -5.49 8.05
N ILE A 21 9.82 -4.23 7.78
CA ILE A 21 10.59 -3.38 6.85
C ILE A 21 11.86 -2.88 7.55
N PRO A 22 13.04 -3.00 6.91
CA PRO A 22 14.28 -2.48 7.46
C PRO A 22 14.23 -0.95 7.59
N ALA A 23 14.83 -0.43 8.66
CA ALA A 23 14.99 1.01 8.85
C ALA A 23 15.84 1.63 7.73
N GLY A 24 15.56 2.88 7.38
CA GLY A 24 16.31 3.63 6.38
C GLY A 24 15.94 3.34 4.92
N LEU A 25 14.94 2.49 4.66
CA LEU A 25 14.37 2.32 3.32
C LEU A 25 13.73 3.64 2.87
N PRO A 26 14.23 4.29 1.79
CA PRO A 26 13.56 5.46 1.22
C PRO A 26 12.20 5.04 0.65
N LEU A 27 11.14 5.73 1.04
CA LEU A 27 9.80 5.49 0.54
C LEU A 27 9.01 6.80 0.52
N THR A 28 8.36 7.07 -0.60
CA THR A 28 7.45 8.19 -0.80
C THR A 28 6.06 7.69 -1.18
N ALA A 29 5.06 8.56 -1.07
CA ALA A 29 3.71 8.20 -1.53
C ALA A 29 3.66 7.97 -3.05
N GLU A 30 4.52 8.65 -3.82
CA GLU A 30 4.52 8.56 -5.27
C GLU A 30 4.97 7.19 -5.77
N ASP A 31 5.88 6.54 -5.06
CA ASP A 31 6.31 5.16 -5.35
C ASP A 31 5.11 4.19 -5.39
N VAL A 32 4.13 4.38 -4.49
CA VAL A 32 2.89 3.58 -4.44
C VAL A 32 1.88 4.06 -5.49
N ASN A 33 1.71 5.37 -5.65
CA ASN A 33 0.73 5.94 -6.56
C ASN A 33 0.97 5.55 -8.02
N GLN A 34 2.23 5.47 -8.46
CA GLN A 34 2.60 5.04 -9.80
C GLN A 34 2.02 3.66 -10.13
N ASP A 35 2.21 2.68 -9.24
CA ASP A 35 1.71 1.32 -9.46
C ASP A 35 0.19 1.22 -9.29
N LEU A 36 -0.40 1.97 -8.37
CA LEU A 36 -1.86 2.06 -8.26
C LEU A 36 -2.50 2.61 -9.53
N LYS A 37 -1.89 3.64 -10.13
CA LYS A 37 -2.35 4.22 -11.39
C LYS A 37 -2.24 3.22 -12.54
N ARG A 38 -1.11 2.49 -12.64
CA ARG A 38 -0.93 1.43 -13.64
C ARG A 38 -1.99 0.34 -13.55
N ARG A 39 -2.45 0.00 -12.33
CA ARG A 39 -3.50 -1.00 -12.11
C ARG A 39 -4.88 -0.57 -12.65
N GLN A 40 -5.13 0.73 -12.79
CA GLN A 40 -6.44 1.26 -13.15
C GLN A 40 -6.76 1.18 -14.66
N GLY A 41 -5.77 0.93 -15.51
CA GLY A 41 -5.93 0.91 -16.97
C GLY A 41 -5.87 2.30 -17.58
#